data_AF-A0A3D1LAY1-F1
#
_entry.id   AF-A0A3D1LAY1-F1
#
_cell.length_a   1.000
_cell.length_b   1.000
_cell.length_c   1.000
_cell.angle_alpha   90.00
_cell.angle_beta   90.00
_cell.angle_gamma   90.00
#
_symmetry.space_group_name_H-M   'P 1'
#
loop_
_entity.id
_entity.type
_entity.pdbx_description
1 polymer ?
#
loop_
_entity_poly.entity_id
_entity_poly.type
_entity_poly.pdbx_seq_one_letter_code
_entity_poly.pdbx_strand_id
1 'polypeptide(L)'
;MDKKDNAQYAIDELASQAGGYFSMPTQEDIAYTDLLFDVCQQFGIRYYSASAKEKAFVEEVTRVTWAKQQEAKSGVKQHIRPAFSA
;
A
#
# COMPACT_ATOMS: atom_id res chain seq x y z
N MET A 1 40.06 10.74 -16.61
CA MET A 1 38.71 11.29 -16.33
C MET A 1 37.75 10.47 -17.15
N ASP A 2 37.24 9.44 -16.50
CA ASP A 2 36.98 8.15 -17.10
C ASP A 2 35.50 8.06 -17.46
N LYS A 3 35.19 7.55 -18.65
CA LYS A 3 33.82 7.45 -19.20
C LYS A 3 32.80 6.71 -18.29
N LYS A 4 33.25 6.07 -17.22
CA LYS A 4 32.42 5.36 -16.24
C LYS A 4 31.65 6.29 -15.31
N ASP A 5 32.20 7.47 -14.99
CA ASP A 5 31.54 8.42 -14.08
C ASP A 5 30.24 8.97 -14.71
N ASN A 6 30.27 9.23 -16.03
CA ASN A 6 29.14 9.82 -16.75
C ASN A 6 27.92 8.88 -16.88
N ALA A 7 28.15 7.55 -16.92
CA ALA A 7 27.07 6.58 -17.04
C ALA A 7 26.34 6.35 -15.71
N GLN A 8 27.07 6.40 -14.59
CA GLN A 8 26.50 6.26 -13.24
C GLN A 8 25.57 7.45 -12.92
N TYR A 9 26.02 8.69 -13.23
CA TYR A 9 25.21 9.90 -13.09
C TYR A 9 23.92 9.87 -13.92
N ALA A 10 23.98 9.34 -15.14
CA ALA A 10 22.81 9.21 -15.99
C ALA A 10 21.77 8.23 -15.41
N ILE A 11 22.22 7.12 -14.80
CA ILE A 11 21.33 6.15 -14.16
C ILE A 11 20.66 6.77 -12.92
N ASP A 12 21.41 7.50 -12.09
CA ASP A 12 20.87 8.13 -10.89
C ASP A 12 19.89 9.26 -11.21
N GLU A 13 20.14 10.01 -12.28
CA GLU A 13 19.24 11.06 -12.76
C GLU A 13 17.94 10.47 -13.34
N LEU A 14 18.06 9.41 -14.17
CA LEU A 14 16.90 8.68 -14.69
C LEU A 14 16.11 8.00 -13.58
N ALA A 15 16.79 7.43 -12.59
CA ALA A 15 16.15 6.84 -11.42
C ALA A 15 15.40 7.92 -10.63
N SER A 16 16.02 9.06 -10.36
CA SER A 16 15.39 10.19 -9.66
C SER A 16 14.13 10.70 -10.40
N GLN A 17 14.20 10.86 -11.73
CA GLN A 17 13.05 11.22 -12.56
C GLN A 17 11.94 10.16 -12.54
N ALA A 18 12.30 8.88 -12.37
CA ALA A 18 11.36 7.76 -12.26
C ALA A 18 10.86 7.49 -10.82
N GLY A 19 11.21 8.33 -9.84
CA GLY A 19 10.80 8.17 -8.42
C GLY A 19 11.80 7.44 -7.52
N GLY A 20 13.01 7.22 -8.00
CA GLY A 20 14.11 6.47 -7.36
C GLY A 20 14.11 4.99 -7.74
N TYR A 21 15.29 4.36 -7.67
CA TYR A 21 15.42 2.89 -7.85
C TYR A 21 14.77 2.10 -6.71
N PHE A 22 14.64 2.72 -5.54
CA PHE A 22 13.98 2.18 -4.35
C PHE A 22 13.33 3.32 -3.57
N SER A 23 12.04 3.57 -3.80
CA SER A 23 11.28 4.52 -2.98
C SER A 23 10.96 3.85 -1.65
N MET A 24 11.43 4.41 -0.54
CA MET A 24 11.04 3.92 0.78
C MET A 24 9.53 4.09 0.95
N PRO A 25 8.81 3.09 1.50
CA PRO A 25 7.39 3.23 1.77
C PRO A 25 7.18 4.40 2.73
N THR A 26 6.11 5.16 2.50
CA THR A 26 5.71 6.22 3.41
C THR A 26 5.20 5.63 4.73
N GLN A 27 5.09 6.45 5.78
CA GLN A 27 4.50 5.99 7.04
C GLN A 27 3.04 5.54 6.85
N GLU A 28 2.31 6.12 5.89
CA GLU A 28 0.95 5.72 5.56
C GLU A 28 0.92 4.36 4.86
N ASP A 29 1.86 4.08 3.96
CA ASP A 29 1.97 2.77 3.30
C ASP A 29 2.25 1.66 4.32
N ILE A 30 3.12 1.94 5.30
CA ILE A 30 3.43 1.02 6.41
C ILE A 30 2.17 0.79 7.25
N ALA A 31 1.50 1.85 7.69
CA ALA A 31 0.30 1.74 8.52
C ALA A 31 -0.85 1.02 7.81
N TYR A 32 -1.02 1.24 6.51
CA TYR A 32 -2.00 0.50 5.70
C TYR A 32 -1.66 -0.99 5.62
N THR A 33 -0.37 -1.31 5.45
CA THR A 33 0.11 -2.69 5.39
C THR A 33 -0.05 -3.41 6.72
N ASP A 34 0.23 -2.74 7.84
CA ASP A 34 0.00 -3.27 9.18
C ASP A 34 -1.48 -3.58 9.41
N LEU A 35 -2.38 -2.66 9.03
CA LEU A 35 -3.82 -2.88 9.11
C LEU A 35 -4.28 -4.09 8.27
N LEU A 36 -3.71 -4.28 7.07
CA LEU A 36 -4.01 -5.45 6.25
C LEU A 36 -3.66 -6.75 6.98
N PHE A 37 -2.52 -6.81 7.65
CA PHE A 37 -2.10 -7.98 8.39
C PHE A 37 -2.93 -8.20 9.66
N ASP A 38 -3.35 -7.14 10.34
CA ASP A 38 -4.29 -7.22 11.45
C ASP A 38 -5.64 -7.83 11.01
N VAL A 39 -6.16 -7.39 9.86
CA VAL A 39 -7.38 -7.95 9.26
C VAL A 39 -7.17 -9.43 8.89
N CYS A 40 -6.03 -9.76 8.27
CA CYS A 40 -5.68 -11.15 7.98
C CYS A 40 -5.69 -12.02 9.25
N GLN A 41 -5.10 -11.53 10.34
CA GLN A 41 -5.08 -12.23 11.63
C GLN A 41 -6.50 -12.38 12.21
N GLN A 42 -7.34 -11.35 12.13
CA GLN A 42 -8.72 -11.39 12.60
C GLN A 42 -9.53 -12.52 11.96
N PHE A 43 -9.33 -12.77 10.67
CA PHE A 43 -10.03 -13.82 9.92
C PHE A 43 -9.25 -15.15 9.83
N GLY A 44 -8.08 -15.24 10.46
CA GLY A 44 -7.23 -16.44 10.40
C GLY A 44 -6.65 -16.72 9.00
N ILE A 45 -6.57 -15.71 8.14
CA ILE A 45 -6.12 -15.83 6.76
C ILE A 45 -4.62 -15.54 6.70
N ARG A 46 -3.85 -16.49 6.17
CA ARG A 46 -2.42 -16.27 5.86
C ARG A 46 -2.31 -15.69 4.46
N TYR A 47 -2.12 -14.37 4.35
CA TYR A 47 -2.16 -13.63 3.08
C TYR A 47 -1.37 -14.30 1.94
N TYR A 48 -0.13 -14.71 2.17
CA TYR A 48 0.71 -15.29 1.11
C TYR A 48 0.21 -16.63 0.56
N SER A 49 -0.41 -17.46 1.39
CA SER A 49 -0.97 -18.76 1.00
C SER A 49 -2.47 -18.72 0.72
N ALA A 50 -3.11 -17.56 0.89
CA ALA A 50 -4.54 -17.38 0.72
C ALA A 50 -4.94 -17.51 -0.76
N SER A 51 -6.13 -18.06 -0.98
CA SER A 51 -6.77 -18.07 -2.29
C SER A 51 -7.06 -16.64 -2.78
N ALA A 52 -7.25 -16.48 -4.08
CA ALA A 52 -7.60 -15.18 -4.66
C ALA A 52 -8.87 -14.57 -4.04
N LYS A 53 -9.85 -15.42 -3.68
CA LYS A 53 -11.09 -14.99 -3.03
C LYS A 53 -10.85 -14.46 -1.61
N GLU A 54 -10.02 -15.16 -0.83
CA GLU A 54 -9.66 -14.73 0.52
C GLU A 54 -8.84 -13.45 0.50
N LYS A 55 -7.90 -13.31 -0.44
CA LYS A 55 -7.14 -12.06 -0.66
C LYS A 55 -8.05 -10.88 -0.97
N ALA A 56 -8.92 -11.04 -1.97
CA ALA A 56 -9.89 -10.00 -2.33
C ALA A 56 -10.79 -9.63 -1.14
N PHE A 57 -11.17 -10.61 -0.32
CA PHE A 57 -11.96 -10.35 0.89
C PHE A 57 -11.20 -9.48 1.90
N VAL A 58 -9.98 -9.85 2.29
CA VAL A 58 -9.22 -9.09 3.30
C VAL A 58 -8.78 -7.72 2.78
N GLU A 59 -8.44 -7.62 1.50
CA GLU A 59 -8.08 -6.35 0.85
C GLU A 59 -9.27 -5.38 0.88
N GLU A 60 -10.48 -5.84 0.53
CA GLU A 60 -11.65 -4.97 0.48
C GLU A 60 -12.13 -4.56 1.88
N VAL A 61 -12.05 -5.46 2.86
CA VAL A 61 -12.32 -5.13 4.27
C VAL A 61 -11.31 -4.11 4.80
N THR A 62 -10.02 -4.31 4.51
CA THR A 62 -8.94 -3.37 4.87
C THR A 62 -9.19 -2.01 4.25
N ARG A 63 -9.50 -1.95 2.95
CA ARG A 63 -9.77 -0.70 2.22
C ARG A 63 -10.90 0.11 2.85
N VAL A 64 -12.02 -0.53 3.19
CA VAL A 64 -13.16 0.14 3.85
C VAL A 64 -12.77 0.62 5.25
N THR A 65 -12.06 -0.23 5.99
CA THR A 65 -11.64 0.08 7.36
C THR A 65 -10.70 1.29 7.38
N TRP A 66 -9.70 1.29 6.48
CA TRP A 66 -8.78 2.41 6.30
C TRP A 66 -9.51 3.70 5.94
N ALA A 67 -10.41 3.66 4.95
CA ALA A 67 -11.16 4.84 4.54
C ALA A 67 -11.97 5.43 5.71
N LYS A 68 -12.61 4.58 6.53
CA LYS A 68 -13.34 5.03 7.73
C LYS A 68 -12.42 5.62 8.80
N GLN A 69 -11.24 5.05 9.01
CA GLN A 69 -10.24 5.61 9.93
C GLN A 69 -9.76 6.99 9.45
N GLN A 70 -9.54 7.15 8.15
CA GLN A 70 -9.12 8.42 7.56
C GLN A 70 -10.23 9.49 7.59
N GLU A 71 -11.50 9.11 7.39
CA GLU A 71 -12.65 10.00 7.64
C GLU A 71 -12.67 10.48 9.10
N ALA A 72 -12.53 9.55 10.05
CA ALA A 72 -12.54 9.88 11.48
C ALA A 72 -11.37 10.79 11.87
N LYS A 73 -10.18 10.54 11.30
CA LYS A 73 -8.96 11.33 11.56
C LYS A 73 -9.01 12.73 10.95
N SER A 74 -9.51 12.84 9.72
CA SER A 74 -9.58 14.12 9.00
C SER A 74 -10.83 14.94 9.36
N GLY A 75 -11.88 14.30 9.89
CA GLY A 75 -13.20 14.91 10.08
C GLY A 75 -13.95 15.17 8.77
N VAL A 76 -13.37 14.81 7.62
CA VAL A 76 -13.97 15.01 6.30
C VAL A 76 -14.71 13.76 5.90
N LYS A 77 -16.01 13.92 5.59
CA LYS A 77 -16.83 12.82 5.08
C LYS A 77 -16.41 12.46 3.66
N GLN A 78 -16.08 11.21 3.44
CA GLN A 78 -15.75 10.60 2.16
C GLN A 78 -16.93 9.76 1.66
N HIS A 79 -16.96 9.47 0.37
CA HIS A 79 -17.92 8.53 -0.18
C HIS A 79 -17.33 7.12 -0.16
N ILE A 80 -17.46 6.43 0.97
CA ILE A 80 -16.91 5.08 1.14
C ILE A 80 -17.88 4.05 0.55
N ARG A 81 -17.48 3.40 -0.54
CA ARG A 81 -18.22 2.25 -1.08
C ARG A 81 -18.22 1.08 -0.07
N PRO A 82 -19.35 0.39 0.16
CA PRO A 82 -19.41 -0.80 1.02
C PRO A 82 -18.44 -1.90 0.56
N ALA A 83 -18.02 -2.77 1.48
CA ALA A 83 -17.09 -3.85 1.16
C ALA A 83 -17.73 -4.92 0.27
N PHE A 84 -18.98 -5.28 0.59
CA PHE A 84 -19.77 -6.24 -0.18
C PHE A 84 -21.21 -5.73 -0.26
N SER A 85 -21.87 -5.96 -1.40
CA SER A 85 -23.30 -5.76 -1.53
C SER A 85 -24.03 -6.92 -0.86
N ALA A 86 -25.10 -6.61 -0.11
CA ALA A 86 -26.00 -7.59 0.48
C ALA A 86 -27.02 -8.10 -0.55
#